data_AF-A0A6S6TWV5-F1
#
_entry.id   AF-A0A6S6TWV5-F1
#
_cell.length_a   1.000
_cell.length_b   1.000
_cell.length_c   1.000
_cell.angle_alpha   90.00
_cell.angle_beta   90.00
_cell.angle_gamma   90.00
#
_symmetry.space_group_name_H-M   'P 1'
#
loop_
_entity.id
_entity.type
_entity.pdbx_description
1 polymer ?
#
loop_
_entity_poly.entity_id
_entity_poly.type
_entity_poly.pdbx_seq_one_letter_code
_entity_poly.pdbx_strand_id
1 'polypeptide(L)'
;MRHSKLTIIGILLMLSTSTTLAKEPLDCLEKALTQKEMNNCANINFKEVDAELNRVYYAIQQKYIKNKAFLKNLKEAQRLWIKLRDADFSMQFPHSKEAGYYGSIFPLCADDYKAELTLKRIEFLKQWLIGAEEGQSCRGSQALQITDDIPQTKNESEIEQVCYANVIPYNDNKNTNFKDITELTLNINYGDGSVKGKYNYLPAEKDQRFGEINGSLWKGAISAEYTYEQEGETNSINVRIRLDDEKAIVQGEVKDKILSVSDEIKKIPCQ
;
A
#
# COMPACT_ATOMS: atom_id res chain seq x y z
N MET A 1 31.31 -22.50 -66.59
CA MET A 1 30.08 -22.21 -65.81
C MET A 1 30.44 -22.26 -64.34
N ARG A 2 30.31 -21.12 -63.66
CA ARG A 2 30.85 -20.82 -62.33
C ARG A 2 29.66 -20.73 -61.38
N HIS A 3 29.51 -21.68 -60.45
CA HIS A 3 28.49 -21.59 -59.40
C HIS A 3 29.15 -21.36 -58.05
N SER A 4 29.16 -20.09 -57.67
CA SER A 4 29.47 -19.58 -56.34
C SER A 4 28.39 -20.04 -55.35
N LYS A 5 28.76 -20.72 -54.27
CA LYS A 5 27.86 -20.95 -53.13
C LYS A 5 28.11 -19.86 -52.10
N LEU A 6 27.22 -18.88 -52.09
CA LEU A 6 27.11 -17.82 -51.09
C LEU A 6 26.83 -18.47 -49.72
N THR A 7 27.72 -18.29 -48.76
CA THR A 7 27.50 -18.72 -47.37
C THR A 7 26.86 -17.54 -46.63
N ILE A 8 25.61 -17.71 -46.21
CA ILE A 8 24.82 -16.69 -45.51
C ILE A 8 25.32 -16.58 -44.06
N ILE A 9 25.75 -15.40 -43.67
CA ILE A 9 26.13 -15.02 -42.31
C ILE A 9 24.86 -14.89 -41.48
N GLY A 10 24.67 -15.76 -40.50
CA GLY A 10 23.58 -15.69 -39.53
C GLY A 10 23.85 -14.63 -38.47
N ILE A 11 23.14 -13.51 -38.53
CA ILE A 11 23.11 -12.48 -37.50
C ILE A 11 22.12 -12.94 -36.41
N LEU A 12 22.65 -13.35 -35.27
CA LEU A 12 21.89 -13.65 -34.05
C LEU A 12 21.61 -12.33 -33.31
N LEU A 13 20.43 -11.76 -33.53
CA LEU A 13 19.90 -10.65 -32.74
C LEU A 13 19.45 -11.17 -31.37
N MET A 14 20.25 -10.93 -30.33
CA MET A 14 19.79 -11.06 -28.95
C MET A 14 18.86 -9.89 -28.62
N LEU A 15 17.55 -10.13 -28.66
CA LEU A 15 16.58 -9.24 -28.02
C LEU A 15 16.60 -9.52 -26.51
N SER A 16 17.37 -8.71 -25.78
CA SER A 16 17.21 -8.59 -24.33
C SER A 16 15.91 -7.82 -24.07
N THR A 17 14.81 -8.54 -23.87
CA THR A 17 13.62 -7.96 -23.27
C THR A 17 13.91 -7.73 -21.80
N SER A 18 14.28 -6.50 -21.45
CA SER A 18 14.28 -6.04 -20.07
C SER A 18 12.87 -6.23 -19.53
N THR A 19 12.68 -7.22 -18.65
CA THR A 19 11.48 -7.32 -17.83
C THR A 19 11.51 -6.15 -16.87
N THR A 20 10.81 -5.07 -17.23
CA THR A 20 10.51 -3.99 -16.29
C THR A 20 9.72 -4.60 -15.14
N LEU A 21 10.31 -4.55 -13.95
CA LEU A 21 9.65 -4.84 -12.69
C LEU A 21 8.36 -3.99 -12.63
N ALA A 22 7.22 -4.66 -12.50
CA ALA A 22 5.91 -4.04 -12.48
C ALA A 22 5.84 -2.99 -11.36
N LYS A 23 5.63 -1.74 -11.75
CA LYS A 23 5.33 -0.63 -10.84
C LYS A 23 3.82 -0.67 -10.55
N GLU A 24 3.50 -1.09 -9.32
CA GLU A 24 2.31 -0.93 -8.48
C GLU A 24 0.92 -0.55 -9.11
N PRO A 25 -0.19 -1.15 -8.66
CA PRO A 25 -1.54 -1.11 -9.23
C PRO A 25 -2.19 0.29 -9.24
N LEU A 26 -1.67 1.23 -8.45
CA LEU A 26 -2.20 2.58 -8.37
C LEU A 26 -1.70 3.47 -9.51
N ASP A 27 -0.46 3.24 -9.95
CA ASP A 27 0.09 3.82 -11.17
C ASP A 27 -0.64 3.29 -12.42
N CYS A 28 -1.19 2.06 -12.34
CA CYS A 28 -1.97 1.46 -13.41
C CYS A 28 -3.29 2.22 -13.66
N LEU A 29 -4.07 2.50 -12.62
CA LEU A 29 -5.38 3.14 -12.80
C LEU A 29 -5.26 4.59 -13.26
N GLU A 30 -4.25 5.33 -12.79
CA GLU A 30 -3.99 6.71 -13.23
C GLU A 30 -3.65 6.79 -14.73
N LYS A 31 -3.06 5.73 -15.30
CA LYS A 31 -2.67 5.65 -16.71
C LYS A 31 -3.72 4.99 -17.62
N ALA A 32 -4.76 4.40 -17.04
CA ALA A 32 -5.78 3.70 -17.80
C ALA A 32 -6.70 4.69 -18.53
N LEU A 33 -6.80 4.58 -19.86
CA LEU A 33 -7.62 5.46 -20.70
C LEU A 33 -8.90 4.77 -21.19
N THR A 34 -8.92 3.43 -21.14
CA THR A 34 -10.04 2.62 -21.60
C THR A 34 -10.62 1.77 -20.48
N GLN A 35 -11.90 1.42 -20.58
CA GLN A 35 -12.55 0.52 -19.62
C GLN A 35 -11.83 -0.84 -19.52
N LYS A 36 -11.23 -1.31 -20.62
CA LYS A 36 -10.45 -2.54 -20.63
C LYS A 36 -9.19 -2.43 -19.76
N GLU A 37 -8.47 -1.31 -19.85
CA GLU A 37 -7.30 -1.04 -19.02
C GLU A 37 -7.69 -0.87 -17.56
N MET A 38 -8.76 -0.12 -17.27
CA MET A 38 -9.27 0.03 -15.90
C MET A 38 -9.67 -1.31 -15.28
N ASN A 39 -10.39 -2.15 -16.03
CA ASN A 39 -10.73 -3.52 -15.61
C ASN A 39 -9.48 -4.36 -15.34
N ASN A 40 -8.43 -4.22 -16.15
CA ASN A 40 -7.18 -4.92 -15.96
C ASN A 40 -6.43 -4.44 -14.70
N CYS A 41 -6.41 -3.13 -14.43
CA CYS A 41 -5.81 -2.58 -13.22
C CYS A 41 -6.52 -3.07 -11.95
N ALA A 42 -7.85 -3.08 -11.94
CA ALA A 42 -8.63 -3.64 -10.83
C ALA A 42 -8.31 -5.13 -10.60
N ASN A 43 -8.14 -5.90 -11.69
CA ASN A 43 -7.75 -7.30 -11.60
C ASN A 43 -6.36 -7.51 -10.99
N ILE A 44 -5.38 -6.69 -11.40
CA ILE A 44 -4.02 -6.72 -10.85
C ILE A 44 -4.07 -6.40 -9.35
N ASN A 45 -4.74 -5.32 -8.97
CA ASN A 45 -4.93 -4.93 -7.58
C ASN A 45 -5.55 -6.06 -6.74
N PHE A 46 -6.63 -6.68 -7.23
CA PHE A 46 -7.26 -7.79 -6.52
C PHE A 46 -6.31 -8.99 -6.34
N LYS A 47 -5.51 -9.33 -7.37
CA LYS A 47 -4.52 -10.41 -7.28
C LYS A 47 -3.44 -10.13 -6.24
N GLU A 48 -2.96 -8.89 -6.15
CA GLU A 48 -1.95 -8.51 -5.17
C GLU A 48 -2.50 -8.56 -3.74
N VAL A 49 -3.73 -8.07 -3.54
CA VAL A 49 -4.42 -8.17 -2.26
C VAL A 49 -4.66 -9.64 -1.87
N ASP A 50 -5.02 -10.52 -2.81
CA ASP A 50 -5.16 -11.96 -2.54
C ASP A 50 -3.80 -12.61 -2.23
N ALA A 51 -2.71 -12.19 -2.88
CA ALA A 51 -1.36 -12.63 -2.56
C ALA A 51 -0.95 -12.21 -1.13
N GLU A 52 -1.28 -10.99 -0.70
CA GLU A 52 -1.03 -10.52 0.66
C GLU A 52 -1.83 -11.32 1.70
N LEU A 53 -3.08 -11.65 1.41
CA LEU A 53 -3.88 -12.55 2.27
C LEU A 53 -3.18 -13.89 2.46
N ASN A 54 -2.66 -14.47 1.38
CA ASN A 54 -1.91 -15.72 1.45
C ASN A 54 -0.62 -15.55 2.28
N ARG A 55 0.14 -14.47 2.08
CA ARG A 55 1.35 -14.16 2.88
C ARG A 55 1.05 -14.10 4.38
N VAL A 56 0.02 -13.34 4.77
CA VAL A 56 -0.41 -13.22 6.18
C VAL A 56 -0.85 -14.56 6.74
N TYR A 57 -1.64 -15.33 5.97
CA TYR A 57 -2.05 -16.68 6.38
C TYR A 57 -0.85 -17.60 6.63
N TYR A 58 0.15 -17.61 5.74
CA TYR A 58 1.38 -18.38 5.92
C TYR A 58 2.18 -17.92 7.13
N ALA A 59 2.30 -16.62 7.37
CA ALA A 59 2.99 -16.09 8.54
C ALA A 59 2.35 -16.58 9.84
N ILE A 60 1.02 -16.62 9.91
CA ILE A 60 0.29 -17.20 11.05
C ILE A 60 0.59 -18.69 11.17
N GLN A 61 0.61 -19.44 10.06
CA GLN A 61 0.94 -20.87 10.12
C GLN A 61 2.33 -21.12 10.71
N GLN A 62 3.32 -20.31 10.35
CA GLN A 62 4.68 -20.41 10.90
C GLN A 62 4.72 -20.03 12.38
N LYS A 63 4.13 -18.90 12.76
CA LYS A 63 4.10 -18.44 14.17
C LYS A 63 3.45 -19.48 15.09
N TYR A 64 2.42 -20.18 14.61
CA TYR A 64 1.67 -21.17 15.39
C TYR A 64 1.96 -22.61 14.98
N ILE A 65 3.13 -22.91 14.40
CA ILE A 65 3.45 -24.24 13.85
C ILE A 65 3.32 -25.39 14.86
N LYS A 66 3.50 -25.10 16.15
CA LYS A 66 3.35 -26.06 17.25
C LYS A 66 1.89 -26.26 17.71
N ASN A 67 1.00 -25.32 17.40
CA ASN A 67 -0.42 -25.36 17.81
C ASN A 67 -1.31 -25.99 16.73
N LYS A 68 -1.26 -27.32 16.60
CA LYS A 68 -1.98 -28.08 15.58
C LYS A 68 -3.51 -27.89 15.62
N ALA A 69 -4.08 -27.74 16.82
CA ALA A 69 -5.52 -27.55 16.99
C ALA A 69 -5.97 -26.19 16.42
N PHE A 70 -5.23 -25.13 16.74
CA PHE A 70 -5.47 -23.82 16.14
C PHE A 70 -5.31 -23.84 14.62
N LEU A 71 -4.23 -24.42 14.10
CA LEU A 71 -3.99 -24.46 12.65
C LEU A 71 -5.08 -25.22 11.88
N LYS A 72 -5.63 -26.29 12.45
CA LYS A 72 -6.78 -26.99 11.89
C LYS A 72 -8.00 -26.07 11.78
N ASN A 73 -8.28 -25.32 12.84
CA ASN A 73 -9.44 -24.42 12.89
C ASN A 73 -9.24 -23.17 12.02
N LEU A 74 -8.01 -22.63 11.96
CA LEU A 74 -7.64 -21.53 11.07
C LEU A 74 -7.89 -21.89 9.60
N LYS A 75 -7.46 -23.10 9.19
CA LYS A 75 -7.67 -23.61 7.83
C LYS A 75 -9.16 -23.73 7.50
N GLU A 76 -9.96 -24.25 8.43
CA GLU A 76 -11.40 -24.40 8.21
C GLU A 76 -12.09 -23.03 8.16
N ALA A 77 -11.78 -22.13 9.10
CA ALA A 77 -12.30 -20.77 9.10
C ALA A 77 -11.97 -20.03 7.80
N GLN A 78 -10.75 -20.20 7.27
CA GLN A 78 -10.35 -19.57 6.02
C GLN A 78 -11.11 -20.13 4.80
N ARG A 79 -11.36 -21.45 4.75
CA ARG A 79 -12.17 -22.07 3.70
C ARG A 79 -13.62 -21.60 3.72
N LEU A 80 -14.21 -21.48 4.91
CA LEU A 80 -15.56 -20.96 5.07
C LEU A 80 -15.63 -19.47 4.73
N TRP A 81 -14.60 -18.70 5.07
CA TRP A 81 -14.52 -17.29 4.68
C TRP A 81 -14.51 -17.11 3.15
N ILE A 82 -13.83 -17.97 2.38
CA ILE A 82 -13.88 -17.91 0.91
C ILE A 82 -15.33 -18.08 0.42
N LYS A 83 -16.08 -19.03 0.99
CA LYS A 83 -17.50 -19.21 0.66
C LYS A 83 -18.35 -18.00 1.04
N LEU A 84 -18.06 -17.37 2.18
CA LEU A 84 -18.72 -16.14 2.60
C LEU A 84 -18.42 -15.00 1.63
N ARG A 85 -17.15 -14.80 1.23
CA ARG A 85 -16.76 -13.80 0.23
C ARG A 85 -17.53 -13.98 -1.09
N ASP A 86 -17.65 -15.21 -1.56
CA ASP A 86 -18.36 -15.52 -2.80
C ASP A 86 -19.89 -15.32 -2.65
N ALA A 87 -20.44 -15.57 -1.46
CA ALA A 87 -21.84 -15.30 -1.12
C ALA A 87 -22.12 -13.80 -1.04
N ASP A 88 -21.26 -13.03 -0.36
CA ASP A 88 -21.33 -11.57 -0.27
C ASP A 88 -21.21 -10.93 -1.65
N PHE A 89 -20.30 -11.44 -2.51
CA PHE A 89 -20.22 -11.04 -3.91
C PHE A 89 -21.52 -11.29 -4.67
N SER A 90 -22.12 -12.48 -4.49
CA SER A 90 -23.39 -12.82 -5.13
C SER A 90 -24.56 -11.98 -4.61
N MET A 91 -24.52 -11.60 -3.34
CA MET A 91 -25.49 -10.69 -2.72
C MET A 91 -25.35 -9.26 -3.26
N GLN A 92 -24.11 -8.76 -3.41
CA GLN A 92 -23.83 -7.43 -3.95
C GLN A 92 -24.15 -7.33 -5.45
N PHE A 93 -23.92 -8.40 -6.21
CA PHE A 93 -24.15 -8.48 -7.64
C PHE A 93 -25.06 -9.67 -8.02
N PRO A 94 -26.36 -9.62 -7.68
CA PRO A 94 -27.30 -10.73 -7.89
C PRO A 94 -27.47 -11.11 -9.36
N HIS A 95 -27.28 -10.16 -10.28
CA HIS A 95 -27.39 -10.37 -11.72
C HIS A 95 -26.02 -10.61 -12.39
N SER A 96 -24.98 -10.97 -11.63
CA SER A 96 -23.61 -11.14 -12.14
C SER A 96 -23.46 -12.22 -13.21
N LYS A 97 -24.43 -13.14 -13.29
CA LYS A 97 -24.51 -14.19 -14.31
C LYS A 97 -25.30 -13.79 -15.56
N GLU A 98 -25.98 -12.64 -15.52
CA GLU A 98 -26.76 -12.13 -16.65
C GLU A 98 -25.84 -11.26 -17.52
N ALA A 99 -25.55 -11.76 -18.73
CA ALA A 99 -24.60 -11.12 -19.63
C ALA A 99 -25.03 -9.67 -19.95
N GLY A 100 -24.13 -8.72 -19.69
CA GLY A 100 -24.34 -7.31 -20.00
C GLY A 100 -25.17 -6.53 -18.97
N TYR A 101 -25.72 -7.16 -17.93
CA TYR A 101 -26.59 -6.48 -16.95
C TYR A 101 -25.92 -5.26 -16.31
N TYR A 102 -24.66 -5.41 -15.88
CA TYR A 102 -23.87 -4.35 -15.25
C TYR A 102 -22.94 -3.62 -16.23
N GLY A 103 -23.07 -3.88 -17.53
CA GLY A 103 -22.25 -3.24 -18.56
C GLY A 103 -20.75 -3.56 -18.50
N SER A 104 -19.97 -2.80 -19.26
CA SER A 104 -18.52 -3.01 -19.43
C SER A 104 -17.68 -2.67 -18.20
N ILE A 105 -18.25 -1.96 -17.23
CA ILE A 105 -17.61 -1.59 -15.95
C ILE A 105 -17.61 -2.73 -14.93
N PHE A 106 -18.46 -3.74 -15.13
CA PHE A 106 -18.65 -4.82 -14.16
C PHE A 106 -17.36 -5.52 -13.69
N PRO A 107 -16.38 -5.87 -14.56
CA PRO A 107 -15.16 -6.51 -14.10
C PRO A 107 -14.37 -5.67 -13.10
N LEU A 108 -14.31 -4.35 -13.30
CA LEU A 108 -13.69 -3.43 -12.34
C LEU A 108 -14.41 -3.47 -11.00
N CYS A 109 -15.73 -3.24 -10.99
CA CYS A 109 -16.49 -3.23 -9.74
C CYS A 109 -16.43 -4.59 -9.01
N ALA A 110 -16.40 -5.68 -9.78
CA ALA A 110 -16.33 -7.03 -9.24
C ALA A 110 -14.99 -7.31 -8.55
N ASP A 111 -13.88 -6.93 -9.17
CA ASP A 111 -12.55 -7.13 -8.61
C ASP A 111 -12.27 -6.18 -7.43
N ASP A 112 -12.71 -4.92 -7.51
CA ASP A 112 -12.61 -3.96 -6.41
C ASP A 112 -13.36 -4.43 -5.16
N TYR A 113 -14.58 -4.93 -5.32
CA TYR A 113 -15.37 -5.44 -4.19
C TYR A 113 -14.71 -6.66 -3.54
N LYS A 114 -14.17 -7.58 -4.35
CA LYS A 114 -13.43 -8.74 -3.83
C LYS A 114 -12.15 -8.31 -3.12
N ALA A 115 -11.44 -7.31 -3.64
CA ALA A 115 -10.27 -6.74 -2.97
C ALA A 115 -10.64 -6.14 -1.60
N GLU A 116 -11.73 -5.38 -1.52
CA GLU A 116 -12.22 -4.81 -0.25
C GLU A 116 -12.51 -5.88 0.80
N LEU A 117 -13.25 -6.94 0.43
CA LEU A 117 -13.55 -8.06 1.34
C LEU A 117 -12.27 -8.78 1.79
N THR A 118 -11.29 -8.90 0.90
CA THR A 118 -10.01 -9.56 1.16
C THR A 118 -9.13 -8.72 2.10
N LEU A 119 -9.09 -7.39 1.95
CA LEU A 119 -8.41 -6.48 2.87
C LEU A 119 -8.98 -6.57 4.30
N LYS A 120 -10.31 -6.59 4.44
CA LYS A 120 -10.97 -6.79 5.76
C LYS A 120 -10.54 -8.11 6.40
N ARG A 121 -10.37 -9.16 5.60
CA ARG A 121 -9.91 -10.46 6.10
C ARG A 121 -8.45 -10.44 6.53
N ILE A 122 -7.59 -9.76 5.76
CA ILE A 122 -6.18 -9.55 6.14
C ILE A 122 -6.10 -8.87 7.50
N GLU A 123 -6.84 -7.77 7.70
CA GLU A 123 -6.90 -7.03 8.96
C GLU A 123 -7.36 -7.92 10.12
N PHE A 124 -8.43 -8.70 9.92
CA PHE A 124 -8.89 -9.67 10.90
C PHE A 124 -7.79 -10.68 11.29
N LEU A 125 -7.08 -11.23 10.30
CA LEU A 125 -6.05 -12.24 10.52
C LEU A 125 -4.78 -11.68 11.19
N LYS A 126 -4.43 -10.41 10.93
CA LYS A 126 -3.26 -9.75 11.53
C LYS A 126 -3.27 -9.74 13.06
N GLN A 127 -4.44 -9.85 13.69
CA GLN A 127 -4.55 -9.99 15.15
C GLN A 127 -3.77 -11.18 15.72
N TRP A 128 -3.61 -12.28 14.97
CA TRP A 128 -2.78 -13.42 15.41
C TRP A 128 -1.28 -13.18 15.26
N LEU A 129 -0.89 -12.30 14.34
CA LEU A 129 0.50 -11.87 14.18
C LEU A 129 0.91 -10.87 15.26
N ILE A 130 0.00 -9.97 15.63
CA ILE A 130 0.18 -9.01 16.74
C ILE A 130 0.20 -9.78 18.07
N GLY A 131 -0.84 -10.55 18.36
CA GLY A 131 -0.99 -11.24 19.64
C GLY A 131 -1.74 -10.41 20.67
N ALA A 132 -2.00 -11.02 21.83
CA ALA A 132 -2.74 -10.43 22.93
C ALA A 132 -1.81 -9.88 24.02
N GLU A 133 -2.16 -8.73 24.59
CA GLU A 133 -1.49 -8.23 25.80
C GLU A 133 -1.91 -9.04 27.02
N GLU A 134 -1.04 -9.06 28.03
CA GLU A 134 -1.38 -9.63 29.33
C GLU A 134 -2.61 -8.92 29.95
N GLY A 135 -3.49 -9.69 30.58
CA GLY A 135 -4.73 -9.18 31.16
C GLY A 135 -5.90 -9.02 30.17
N GLN A 136 -5.68 -9.12 28.85
CA GLN A 136 -6.77 -9.13 27.89
C GLN A 136 -7.54 -10.46 27.91
N SER A 137 -8.71 -10.44 28.56
CA SER A 137 -9.62 -11.58 28.60
C SER A 137 -10.23 -11.88 27.22
N CYS A 138 -10.62 -13.13 27.00
CA CYS A 138 -11.30 -13.60 25.77
C CYS A 138 -10.48 -13.54 24.47
N ARG A 139 -9.14 -13.48 24.53
CA ARG A 139 -8.26 -13.49 23.33
C ARG A 139 -7.92 -14.87 22.78
N GLY A 140 -8.35 -15.94 23.46
CA GLY A 140 -8.39 -17.30 22.92
C GLY A 140 -7.04 -17.80 22.40
N SER A 141 -6.93 -18.05 21.08
CA SER A 141 -5.76 -18.64 20.44
C SER A 141 -4.66 -17.64 20.07
N GLN A 142 -4.83 -16.35 20.37
CA GLN A 142 -3.79 -15.35 20.13
C GLN A 142 -2.62 -15.59 21.09
N ALA A 143 -1.40 -15.61 20.56
CA ALA A 143 -0.18 -15.69 21.36
C ALA A 143 -0.06 -14.44 22.23
N LEU A 144 0.45 -14.58 23.45
CA LEU A 144 0.82 -13.42 24.27
C LEU A 144 1.92 -12.64 23.56
N GLN A 145 1.83 -11.32 23.60
CA GLN A 145 2.92 -10.46 23.21
C GLN A 145 4.09 -10.73 24.17
N ILE A 146 5.26 -11.08 23.64
CA ILE A 146 6.46 -11.22 24.47
C ILE A 146 6.95 -9.81 24.77
N THR A 147 6.52 -9.27 25.90
CA THR A 147 7.19 -8.15 26.55
C THR A 147 8.24 -8.77 27.46
N ASP A 148 9.50 -8.84 27.01
CA ASP A 148 10.57 -9.35 27.86
C ASP A 148 10.64 -8.50 29.15
N ASP A 149 10.52 -9.17 30.30
CA ASP A 149 10.68 -8.58 31.64
C ASP A 149 12.07 -7.92 31.76
N ILE A 150 12.12 -6.62 31.51
CA ILE A 150 13.19 -5.73 31.97
C ILE A 150 12.62 -4.96 33.19
N PRO A 151 13.38 -4.86 34.31
CA PRO A 151 12.93 -4.19 35.53
C PRO A 151 12.41 -2.79 35.25
N GLN A 152 11.32 -2.45 35.96
CA GLN A 152 10.57 -1.21 35.81
C GLN A 152 11.44 0.05 35.70
N THR A 153 11.63 0.51 34.46
CA THR A 153 11.68 1.92 34.06
C THR A 153 11.50 1.99 32.55
N LYS A 154 10.27 2.18 32.07
CA LYS A 154 9.95 2.85 30.79
C LYS A 154 8.45 3.02 30.65
N ASN A 155 8.00 4.17 31.12
CA ASN A 155 6.82 4.82 30.57
C ASN A 155 7.30 5.42 29.24
N GLU A 156 7.05 4.78 28.09
CA GLU A 156 7.48 5.31 26.78
C GLU A 156 6.48 4.93 25.67
N SER A 157 5.44 5.76 25.58
CA SER A 157 4.54 6.10 24.46
C SER A 157 4.18 5.05 23.39
N GLU A 158 2.88 4.79 23.25
CA GLU A 158 2.18 4.23 22.07
C GLU A 158 2.29 5.13 20.80
N ILE A 159 3.32 5.99 20.72
CA ILE A 159 3.55 6.91 19.62
C ILE A 159 4.81 6.46 18.89
N GLU A 160 4.66 6.02 17.64
CA GLU A 160 5.79 5.77 16.74
C GLU A 160 6.01 6.98 15.85
N GLN A 161 7.24 7.49 15.84
CA GLN A 161 7.66 8.49 14.87
C GLN A 161 8.34 7.80 13.67
N VAL A 162 7.82 8.06 12.48
CA VAL A 162 8.39 7.57 11.22
C VAL A 162 8.74 8.74 10.30
N CYS A 163 9.90 8.63 9.63
CA CYS A 163 10.44 9.68 8.79
C CYS A 163 10.80 9.14 7.41
N TYR A 164 10.49 9.93 6.39
CA TYR A 164 10.75 9.61 4.99
C TYR A 164 11.30 10.84 4.29
N ALA A 165 12.27 10.64 3.39
CA ALA A 165 12.73 11.69 2.49
C ALA A 165 12.93 11.18 1.06
N ASN A 166 12.65 12.06 0.09
CA ASN A 166 13.08 11.90 -1.29
C ASN A 166 14.00 13.07 -1.64
N VAL A 167 15.14 12.78 -2.27
CA VAL A 167 16.14 13.79 -2.64
C VAL A 167 16.46 13.61 -4.11
N ILE A 168 16.00 14.54 -4.93
CA ILE A 168 16.23 14.55 -6.37
C ILE A 168 17.34 15.56 -6.67
N PRO A 169 18.50 15.14 -7.19
CA PRO A 169 19.54 16.06 -7.63
C PRO A 169 19.00 16.93 -8.76
N TYR A 170 19.09 18.24 -8.61
CA TYR A 170 18.71 19.19 -9.64
C TYR A 170 19.80 19.20 -10.72
N ASN A 171 19.49 18.69 -11.91
CA ASN A 171 20.46 18.58 -13.00
C ASN A 171 20.34 19.75 -13.97
N ASP A 172 20.91 20.89 -13.59
CA ASP A 172 21.33 21.90 -14.55
C ASP A 172 22.85 21.80 -14.71
N ASN A 173 23.34 21.79 -15.95
CA ASN A 173 24.71 21.46 -16.38
C ASN A 173 25.78 22.47 -15.89
N LYS A 174 25.56 23.15 -14.76
CA LYS A 174 26.40 24.20 -14.18
C LYS A 174 26.53 24.14 -12.65
N ASN A 175 25.68 23.44 -11.89
CA ASN A 175 25.83 23.39 -10.43
C ASN A 175 25.21 22.13 -9.80
N THR A 176 26.05 21.24 -9.28
CA THR A 176 25.67 19.92 -8.73
C THR A 176 25.16 19.96 -7.28
N ASN A 177 25.05 21.15 -6.67
CA ASN A 177 24.70 21.31 -5.25
C ASN A 177 23.20 21.57 -4.99
N PHE A 178 22.40 21.79 -6.02
CA PHE A 178 20.96 22.02 -5.89
C PHE A 178 20.20 20.70 -5.85
N LYS A 179 19.22 20.58 -4.95
CA LYS A 179 18.42 19.36 -4.75
C LYS A 179 16.99 19.73 -4.41
N ASP A 180 16.04 19.02 -5.00
CA ASP A 180 14.65 19.05 -4.56
C ASP A 180 14.50 18.02 -3.45
N ILE A 181 13.98 18.45 -2.30
CA ILE A 181 13.80 17.60 -1.12
C ILE A 181 12.33 17.53 -0.77
N THR A 182 11.80 16.32 -0.64
CA THR A 182 10.48 16.07 -0.08
C THR A 182 10.66 15.34 1.24
N GLU A 183 10.07 15.86 2.32
CA GLU A 183 10.17 15.28 3.66
C GLU A 183 8.79 14.98 4.24
N LEU A 184 8.64 13.78 4.80
CA LEU A 184 7.44 13.37 5.50
C LEU A 184 7.82 12.86 6.89
N THR A 185 7.27 13.48 7.93
CA THR A 185 7.39 13.03 9.32
C THR A 185 6.00 12.77 9.87
N LEU A 186 5.77 11.59 10.44
CA LEU A 186 4.50 11.23 11.06
C LEU A 186 4.74 10.71 12.48
N ASN A 187 3.97 11.23 13.42
CA ASN A 187 3.78 10.71 14.76
C ASN A 187 2.46 9.95 14.76
N ILE A 188 2.54 8.63 14.83
CA ILE A 188 1.40 7.72 14.80
C ILE A 188 1.15 7.27 16.22
N ASN A 189 0.03 7.69 16.81
CA ASN A 189 -0.43 7.16 18.07
C ASN A 189 -1.26 5.89 17.81
N TYR A 190 -0.72 4.73 18.15
CA TYR A 190 -1.40 3.45 17.99
C TYR A 190 -2.47 3.21 19.06
N GLY A 191 -2.44 3.93 20.18
CA GLY A 191 -3.44 3.82 21.24
C GLY A 191 -4.81 4.37 20.81
N ASP A 192 -4.84 5.56 20.20
CA ASP A 192 -6.08 6.22 19.74
C ASP A 192 -6.24 6.28 18.21
N GLY A 193 -5.22 5.83 17.46
CA GLY A 193 -5.20 5.87 16.00
C GLY A 193 -4.98 7.26 15.42
N SER A 194 -4.67 8.28 16.24
CA SER A 194 -4.39 9.63 15.75
C SER A 194 -3.03 9.72 15.07
N VAL A 195 -2.96 10.51 14.01
CA VAL A 195 -1.73 10.76 13.27
C VAL A 195 -1.54 12.25 13.13
N LYS A 196 -0.36 12.73 13.54
CA LYS A 196 0.08 14.11 13.33
C LYS A 196 1.42 14.13 12.64
N GLY A 197 1.67 15.09 11.77
CA GLY A 197 2.91 15.10 11.04
C GLY A 197 3.18 16.36 10.27
N LYS A 198 4.28 16.32 9.52
CA LYS A 198 4.69 17.36 8.59
C LYS A 198 4.95 16.75 7.23
N TYR A 199 4.54 17.45 6.19
CA TYR A 199 4.87 17.11 4.82
C TYR A 199 5.38 18.36 4.12
N ASN A 200 6.67 18.37 3.82
CA ASN A 200 7.37 19.53 3.28
C ASN A 200 7.88 19.23 1.88
N TYR A 201 7.76 20.23 1.01
CA TYR A 201 8.32 20.22 -0.33
C TYR A 201 9.28 21.40 -0.46
N LEU A 202 10.57 21.10 -0.57
CA LEU A 202 11.69 22.04 -0.58
C LEU A 202 12.39 21.97 -1.95
N PRO A 203 11.81 22.61 -2.99
CA PRO A 203 12.44 22.68 -4.30
C PRO A 203 13.65 23.61 -4.28
N ALA A 204 14.65 23.33 -5.13
CA ALA A 204 15.90 24.07 -5.14
C ALA A 204 15.78 25.53 -5.65
N GLU A 205 14.85 25.77 -6.58
CA GLU A 205 14.69 27.07 -7.26
C GLU A 205 13.29 27.68 -7.12
N LYS A 206 12.36 26.97 -6.48
CA LYS A 206 10.97 27.43 -6.28
C LYS A 206 10.70 27.71 -4.80
N ASP A 207 9.53 28.26 -4.53
CA ASP A 207 9.09 28.51 -3.16
C ASP A 207 8.92 27.19 -2.38
N GLN A 208 9.45 27.19 -1.16
CA GLN A 208 9.31 26.09 -0.22
C GLN A 208 7.86 26.01 0.27
N ARG A 209 7.33 24.80 0.36
CA ARG A 209 6.01 24.54 0.93
C ARG A 209 6.19 23.74 2.20
N PHE A 210 5.71 24.31 3.29
CA PHE A 210 5.63 23.66 4.59
C PHE A 210 4.17 23.34 4.87
N GLY A 211 3.90 22.12 5.30
CA GLY A 211 2.55 21.76 5.66
C GLY A 211 2.47 20.74 6.78
N GLU A 212 1.31 20.75 7.42
CA GLU A 212 0.95 19.91 8.54
C GLU A 212 -0.01 18.83 8.10
N ILE A 213 0.13 17.66 8.70
CA ILE A 213 -0.75 16.51 8.52
C ILE A 213 -1.48 16.30 9.84
N ASN A 214 -2.81 16.26 9.77
CA ASN A 214 -3.66 15.85 10.88
C ASN A 214 -4.65 14.80 10.38
N GLY A 215 -4.60 13.60 10.93
CA GLY A 215 -5.40 12.49 10.44
C GLY A 215 -5.53 11.33 11.39
N SER A 216 -5.95 10.21 10.84
CA SER A 216 -6.16 8.98 11.57
C SER A 216 -5.70 7.77 10.77
N LEU A 217 -5.17 6.78 11.48
CA LEU A 217 -4.79 5.49 10.94
C LEU A 217 -6.03 4.59 10.91
N TRP A 218 -6.42 4.15 9.72
CA TRP A 218 -7.57 3.26 9.55
C TRP A 218 -7.24 2.19 8.50
N LYS A 219 -7.34 0.91 8.87
CA LYS A 219 -7.12 -0.24 7.96
C LYS A 219 -5.75 -0.22 7.24
N GLY A 220 -4.71 0.24 7.93
CA GLY A 220 -3.33 0.30 7.39
C GLY A 220 -3.08 1.43 6.38
N ALA A 221 -4.02 2.36 6.23
CA ALA A 221 -3.83 3.60 5.50
C ALA A 221 -4.13 4.78 6.43
N ILE A 222 -3.39 5.87 6.26
CA ILE A 222 -3.63 7.11 7.00
C ILE A 222 -4.51 7.98 6.11
N SER A 223 -5.65 8.38 6.65
CA SER A 223 -6.49 9.42 6.04
C SER A 223 -6.28 10.69 6.83
N ALA A 224 -5.80 11.75 6.18
CA ALA A 224 -5.45 12.98 6.84
C ALA A 224 -5.84 14.20 6.03
N GLU A 225 -6.04 15.32 6.72
CA GLU A 225 -6.01 16.64 6.11
C GLU A 225 -4.55 17.11 6.05
N TYR A 226 -4.12 17.56 4.88
CA TYR A 226 -2.83 18.21 4.65
C TYR A 226 -3.07 19.70 4.44
N THR A 227 -2.58 20.50 5.37
CA THR A 227 -2.69 21.96 5.35
C THR A 227 -1.32 22.56 5.07
N TYR A 228 -1.20 23.41 4.05
CA TYR A 228 0.06 24.02 3.64
C TYR A 228 -0.11 25.48 3.28
N GLU A 229 0.97 26.25 3.43
CA GLU A 229 1.02 27.64 2.98
C GLU A 229 1.70 27.73 1.61
N GLN A 230 1.10 28.51 0.71
CA GLN A 230 1.68 28.85 -0.58
C GLN A 230 1.35 30.31 -0.90
N GLU A 231 2.36 31.11 -1.24
CA GLU A 231 2.20 32.52 -1.65
C GLU A 231 1.44 33.39 -0.61
N GLY A 232 1.51 33.02 0.68
CA GLY A 232 0.82 33.71 1.77
C GLY A 232 -0.63 33.27 2.01
N GLU A 233 -1.11 32.26 1.28
CA GLU A 233 -2.44 31.66 1.46
C GLU A 233 -2.34 30.25 2.04
N THR A 234 -3.16 29.96 3.06
CA THR A 234 -3.31 28.62 3.63
C THR A 234 -4.30 27.81 2.81
N ASN A 235 -3.87 26.64 2.34
CA ASN A 235 -4.66 25.70 1.57
C ASN A 235 -4.74 24.35 2.31
N SER A 236 -5.89 23.67 2.23
CA SER A 236 -6.08 22.33 2.79
C SER A 236 -6.59 21.37 1.72
N ILE A 237 -6.02 20.17 1.68
CA ILE A 237 -6.48 19.06 0.84
C ILE A 237 -6.55 17.77 1.66
N ASN A 238 -7.44 16.86 1.29
CA ASN A 238 -7.45 15.53 1.89
C ASN A 238 -6.33 14.70 1.26
N VAL A 239 -5.57 13.99 2.08
CA VAL A 239 -4.52 13.08 1.64
C VAL A 239 -4.74 11.68 2.21
N ARG A 240 -4.36 10.69 1.41
CA ARG A 240 -4.23 9.30 1.84
C ARG A 240 -2.75 8.91 1.79
N ILE A 241 -2.24 8.39 2.90
CA ILE A 241 -0.84 7.98 3.03
C ILE A 241 -0.80 6.47 3.27
N ARG A 242 -0.06 5.75 2.42
CA ARG A 242 0.26 4.33 2.62
C ARG A 242 1.73 4.22 3.04
N LEU A 243 1.96 3.44 4.09
CA LEU A 243 3.30 3.18 4.62
C LEU A 243 3.68 1.72 4.36
N ASP A 244 4.94 1.51 4.01
CA ASP A 244 5.61 0.22 3.93
C ASP A 244 6.94 0.30 4.70
N ASP A 245 7.61 -0.84 4.91
CA ASP A 245 8.86 -0.96 5.66
C ASP A 245 9.99 -0.09 5.07
N GLU A 246 9.94 0.21 3.78
CA GLU A 246 10.98 0.95 3.06
C GLU A 246 10.54 2.33 2.55
N LYS A 247 9.24 2.62 2.46
CA LYS A 247 8.74 3.82 1.77
C LYS A 247 7.36 4.28 2.22
N ALA A 248 7.05 5.54 1.93
CA ALA A 248 5.73 6.13 2.05
C ALA A 248 5.23 6.63 0.70
N ILE A 249 3.92 6.48 0.47
CA ILE A 249 3.21 6.99 -0.70
C ILE A 249 2.11 7.93 -0.21
N VAL A 250 2.22 9.20 -0.54
CA VAL A 250 1.22 10.25 -0.24
C VAL A 250 0.37 10.49 -1.49
N GLN A 251 -0.95 10.59 -1.33
CA GLN A 251 -1.90 10.82 -2.44
C GLN A 251 -2.87 11.92 -2.05
N GLY A 252 -2.96 12.99 -2.84
CA GLY A 252 -3.87 14.11 -2.59
C GLY A 252 -5.17 14.03 -3.40
N GLU A 253 -6.30 14.26 -2.74
CA GLU A 253 -7.61 14.47 -3.37
C GLU A 253 -7.88 15.98 -3.48
N VAL A 254 -7.91 16.50 -4.71
CA VAL A 254 -8.46 17.83 -5.00
C VAL A 254 -9.78 17.61 -5.75
N LYS A 255 -10.83 18.37 -5.42
CA LYS A 255 -12.10 18.32 -6.14
C LYS A 255 -11.83 18.36 -7.65
N ASP A 256 -12.26 17.30 -8.33
CA ASP A 256 -12.19 17.07 -9.78
C ASP A 256 -10.83 16.76 -10.43
N LYS A 257 -9.73 16.62 -9.66
CA LYS A 257 -8.45 16.04 -10.14
C LYS A 257 -7.72 15.33 -8.99
N ILE A 258 -7.39 14.05 -9.17
CA ILE A 258 -6.37 13.38 -8.35
C ILE A 258 -5.06 14.11 -8.64
N LEU A 259 -4.60 14.91 -7.69
CA LEU A 259 -3.31 15.57 -7.81
C LEU A 259 -2.29 14.51 -7.41
N SER A 260 -1.64 13.91 -8.41
CA SER A 260 -0.50 13.02 -8.25
C SER A 260 0.67 13.82 -7.64
N VAL A 261 0.59 14.09 -6.34
CA VAL A 261 1.78 14.37 -5.52
C VAL A 261 2.37 13.02 -5.13
N SER A 262 2.74 12.21 -6.14
CA SER A 262 3.29 10.88 -5.93
C SER A 262 4.78 10.89 -6.19
N ASP A 263 5.56 11.14 -5.15
CA ASP A 263 6.93 10.67 -5.10
C ASP A 263 7.01 9.55 -4.08
N GLU A 264 7.63 8.44 -4.45
CA GLU A 264 7.98 7.40 -3.49
C GLU A 264 9.00 7.99 -2.53
N ILE A 265 8.60 8.19 -1.27
CA ILE A 265 9.45 8.81 -0.26
C ILE A 265 10.12 7.68 0.53
N LYS A 266 11.45 7.60 0.49
CA LYS A 266 12.18 6.50 1.13
C LYS A 266 12.25 6.70 2.63
N LYS A 267 12.13 5.61 3.39
CA LYS A 267 12.28 5.65 4.85
C LYS A 267 13.70 6.05 5.21
N ILE A 268 13.82 7.00 6.14
CA ILE A 268 15.09 7.47 6.69
C ILE A 268 15.01 7.47 8.21
N PRO A 269 16.16 7.42 8.92
CA PRO A 269 16.17 7.71 10.35
C PRO A 269 15.58 9.09 10.62
N CYS A 270 14.72 9.20 11.63
CA CYS A 270 14.26 10.50 12.12
C CYS A 270 15.44 11.28 12.71
N GLN A 271 15.46 12.59 12.46
CA GLN A 271 16.47 13.52 12.96
C GLN A 271 15.95 14.29 14.16
#